data_AF-K7VGQ0-F1
#
_entry.id   AF-K7VGQ0-F1
#
_cell.length_a   1.000
_cell.length_b   1.000
_cell.length_c   1.000
_cell.angle_alpha   90.00
_cell.angle_beta   90.00
_cell.angle_gamma   90.00
#
_symmetry.space_group_name_H-M   'P 1'
#
loop_
_entity.id
_entity.type
_entity.pdbx_description
1 polymer ?
#
loop_
_entity_poly.entity_id
_entity_poly.type
_entity_poly.pdbx_seq_one_letter_code
_entity_poly.pdbx_strand_id
1 'polypeptide(L)' 'MEATSKAMASGLLVLLLLINTGFVLPVHSEDCWADTRVICTKTHNCRDDTCAGRGMPDGRCHWEFPNLVPFCQCLRPNCH' A
#
# COMPACT_ATOMS: atom_id res chain seq x y z
N MET A 1 46.41 2.16 -19.04
CA MET A 1 44.94 2.08 -19.19
C MET A 1 44.37 1.56 -17.88
N GLU A 2 44.24 2.40 -16.85
CA GLU A 2 43.93 1.94 -15.48
C GLU A 2 42.69 2.63 -14.88
N ALA A 3 42.10 3.60 -15.59
CA ALA A 3 40.94 4.34 -15.13
C ALA A 3 39.61 3.59 -15.35
N THR A 4 39.57 2.58 -16.21
CA THR A 4 38.35 1.83 -16.55
C THR A 4 37.98 0.77 -15.52
N SER A 5 38.93 0.27 -14.73
CA SER A 5 38.67 -0.79 -13.73
C SER A 5 37.95 -0.26 -12.48
N LYS A 6 38.24 0.98 -12.06
CA LYS A 6 37.62 1.60 -10.87
C LYS A 6 36.14 1.97 -11.07
N ALA A 7 35.74 2.30 -12.30
CA ALA A 7 34.36 2.65 -12.61
C ALA A 7 33.40 1.43 -12.55
N MET A 8 33.89 0.25 -12.98
CA MET A 8 33.08 -0.97 -12.99
C MET A 8 32.81 -1.51 -11.59
N ALA A 9 33.77 -1.37 -10.67
CA ALA A 9 33.60 -1.78 -9.27
C ALA A 9 32.53 -0.95 -8.54
N SER A 10 32.42 0.35 -8.88
CA SER A 10 31.41 1.23 -8.29
C SER A 10 29.99 0.84 -8.71
N GLY A 11 29.78 0.52 -10.00
CA GLY A 11 28.46 0.10 -10.49
C GLY A 11 27.96 -1.21 -9.87
N LEU A 12 28.87 -2.18 -9.68
CA LEU A 12 28.55 -3.47 -9.04
C LEU A 12 28.15 -3.31 -7.58
N LEU A 13 28.80 -2.42 -6.82
CA LEU A 13 28.44 -2.12 -5.44
C LEU A 13 27.03 -1.51 -5.33
N VAL A 14 26.67 -0.60 -6.26
CA VAL A 14 25.32 -0.01 -6.29
C VAL A 14 24.26 -1.07 -6.61
N LEU A 15 24.51 -1.98 -7.56
CA LEU A 15 23.62 -3.10 -7.87
C LEU A 15 23.45 -4.06 -6.69
N LEU A 16 24.56 -4.42 -6.02
CA LEU A 16 24.53 -5.29 -4.84
C LEU A 16 23.78 -4.62 -3.68
N LEU A 17 23.95 -3.31 -3.47
CA LEU A 17 23.21 -2.55 -2.48
C LEU A 17 21.71 -2.57 -2.79
N LEU A 18 21.30 -2.29 -4.04
CA LEU A 18 19.89 -2.30 -4.45
C LEU A 18 19.21 -3.66 -4.24
N ILE A 19 19.94 -4.76 -4.50
CA ILE A 19 19.44 -6.13 -4.31
C ILE A 19 19.37 -6.48 -2.80
N ASN A 20 20.35 -6.06 -1.99
CA ASN A 20 20.35 -6.32 -0.54
C ASN A 20 19.34 -5.46 0.22
N THR A 21 19.05 -4.25 -0.26
CA THR A 21 18.02 -3.38 0.34
C THR A 21 16.60 -3.85 0.07
N GLY A 22 16.40 -5.07 -0.44
CA GLY A 22 15.10 -5.71 -0.53
C GLY A 22 14.07 -4.74 -1.08
N PHE A 23 14.27 -4.29 -2.33
CA PHE A 23 13.27 -3.55 -3.11
C PHE A 23 12.07 -4.47 -3.43
N VAL A 24 11.49 -5.08 -2.38
CA VAL A 24 10.07 -5.32 -2.30
C VAL A 24 9.50 -3.93 -2.38
N LEU A 25 9.07 -3.54 -3.60
CA LEU A 25 8.18 -2.40 -3.76
C LEU A 25 7.18 -2.49 -2.62
N PRO A 26 7.03 -1.47 -1.75
CA PRO A 26 5.91 -1.48 -0.84
C PRO A 26 4.72 -1.58 -1.77
N VAL A 27 4.05 -2.74 -1.80
CA VAL A 27 2.67 -2.80 -2.24
C VAL A 27 2.06 -1.69 -1.44
N HIS A 28 1.69 -0.60 -2.13
CA HIS A 28 1.24 0.60 -1.46
C HIS A 28 0.14 0.06 -0.55
N SER A 29 0.24 0.28 0.77
CA SER A 29 -0.78 -0.27 1.67
C SER A 29 -2.18 0.14 1.20
N GLU A 30 -2.28 1.25 0.47
CA GLU A 30 -3.45 1.78 -0.21
C GLU A 30 -3.96 0.92 -1.39
N ASP A 31 -3.14 0.14 -2.10
CA ASP A 31 -3.61 -0.81 -3.15
C ASP A 31 -4.51 -1.91 -2.56
N CYS A 32 -4.28 -2.23 -1.28
CA CYS A 32 -5.02 -3.22 -0.54
C CYS A 32 -6.36 -2.70 -0.01
N TRP A 33 -6.52 -1.39 0.14
CA TRP A 33 -7.77 -0.77 0.58
C TRP A 33 -8.57 -0.33 -0.65
N ALA A 34 -9.80 -0.83 -0.76
CA ALA A 34 -10.73 -0.41 -1.80
C ALA A 34 -11.70 0.62 -1.23
N ASP A 35 -11.65 1.85 -1.75
CA ASP A 35 -12.65 2.86 -1.42
C ASP A 35 -14.05 2.41 -1.82
N THR A 36 -14.95 2.48 -0.85
CA THR A 36 -16.38 2.44 -1.08
C THR A 36 -16.87 3.88 -1.16
N ARG A 37 -17.87 4.16 -2.01
CA ARG A 37 -18.55 5.48 -2.05
C ARG A 37 -19.51 5.69 -0.88
N VAL A 38 -19.36 4.91 0.21
CA VAL A 38 -20.20 4.96 1.40
C VAL A 38 -19.56 5.92 2.39
N ILE A 39 -20.28 6.98 2.74
CA ILE A 39 -19.86 7.91 3.79
C ILE A 39 -19.88 7.15 5.11
N CYS A 40 -18.77 7.22 5.84
CA CYS A 40 -18.66 6.58 7.13
C CYS A 40 -18.71 7.59 8.28
N THR A 41 -19.37 7.22 9.38
CA THR A 41 -19.27 7.93 10.67
C THR A 41 -18.60 7.10 11.76
N LYS A 42 -18.61 5.76 11.63
CA LYS A 42 -18.00 4.81 12.57
C LYS A 42 -17.35 3.64 11.82
N THR A 43 -16.07 3.38 12.11
CA THR A 43 -15.32 2.26 11.52
C THR A 43 -15.98 0.91 11.71
N HIS A 44 -16.57 0.67 12.89
CA HIS A 44 -17.31 -0.56 13.18
C HIS A 44 -18.42 -0.84 12.15
N ASN A 45 -19.23 0.17 11.80
CA ASN A 45 -20.32 0.00 10.82
C ASN A 45 -19.77 -0.20 9.40
N CYS A 46 -18.68 0.48 9.04
CA CYS A 46 -18.01 0.24 7.76
C CYS A 46 -17.54 -1.22 7.64
N ARG A 47 -16.86 -1.72 8.68
CA ARG A 47 -16.40 -3.11 8.76
C ARG A 47 -17.55 -4.11 8.67
N ASP A 48 -18.55 -3.99 9.54
CA ASP A 48 -19.57 -5.03 9.71
C ASP A 48 -20.70 -4.91 8.67
N ASP A 49 -21.18 -3.70 8.38
CA ASP A 49 -22.34 -3.51 7.50
C ASP A 49 -21.94 -3.43 6.03
N THR A 50 -20.77 -2.84 5.72
CA THR A 50 -20.36 -2.57 4.33
C THR A 50 -19.36 -3.59 3.82
N CYS A 51 -18.31 -3.90 4.59
CA CYS A 51 -17.20 -4.73 4.13
C CYS A 51 -17.47 -6.23 4.36
N ALA A 52 -17.95 -6.63 5.54
CA ALA A 52 -18.25 -8.02 5.84
C ALA A 52 -19.35 -8.57 4.92
N GLY A 53 -20.39 -7.78 4.61
CA GLY A 53 -21.42 -8.14 3.64
C GLY A 53 -20.91 -8.37 2.21
N ARG A 54 -19.69 -7.90 1.89
CA ARG A 54 -19.01 -8.11 0.59
C ARG A 54 -17.95 -9.21 0.66
N GLY A 55 -17.82 -9.92 1.77
CA GLY A 55 -16.77 -10.94 1.98
C GLY A 55 -15.37 -10.35 2.18
N MET A 56 -15.27 -9.08 2.56
CA MET A 56 -13.99 -8.42 2.82
C MET A 56 -13.57 -8.63 4.29
N PRO A 57 -12.30 -8.96 4.58
CA PRO A 57 -11.83 -9.29 5.93
C PRO A 57 -11.85 -8.12 6.91
N ASP A 58 -11.75 -6.88 6.44
CA ASP A 58 -11.75 -5.69 7.29
C ASP A 58 -12.35 -4.47 6.56
N GLY A 59 -12.70 -3.45 7.33
CA GLY A 59 -13.12 -2.13 6.86
C GLY A 59 -12.61 -1.02 7.78
N ARG A 60 -12.18 0.10 7.20
CA ARG A 60 -11.75 1.31 7.91
C ARG A 60 -12.42 2.55 7.35
N CYS A 61 -12.58 3.58 8.17
CA CYS A 61 -13.04 4.88 7.67
C CYS A 61 -11.83 5.76 7.42
N HIS A 62 -11.68 6.14 6.16
CA HIS A 62 -10.53 6.88 5.68
C HIS A 62 -10.98 8.26 5.19
N TRP A 63 -10.19 9.27 5.55
CA TRP A 63 -10.39 10.63 5.10
C TRP A 63 -9.10 11.10 4.43
N GLU A 64 -9.25 11.59 3.21
CA GLU A 64 -8.17 12.18 2.43
C GLU A 64 -8.68 13.44 1.73
N PHE A 65 -7.82 14.45 1.61
CA PHE A 65 -8.15 15.65 0.85
C PHE A 65 -8.21 15.31 -0.66
N PRO A 66 -9.23 15.77 -1.42
CA PRO A 66 -10.18 16.84 -1.10
C PRO A 66 -11.55 16.39 -0.57
N ASN A 67 -11.69 15.16 -0.09
CA ASN A 67 -12.97 14.68 0.42
C ASN A 67 -13.37 15.47 1.69
N LEU A 68 -14.61 15.95 1.76
CA LEU A 68 -15.10 16.69 2.94
C LEU A 68 -15.60 15.78 4.07
N VAL A 69 -15.75 14.48 3.78
CA VAL A 69 -16.26 13.47 4.70
C VAL A 69 -15.43 12.19 4.55
N PRO A 70 -15.27 11.39 5.63
CA PRO A 70 -14.60 10.11 5.54
C PRO A 70 -15.44 9.10 4.76
N PHE A 71 -14.78 8.32 3.91
CA PHE A 71 -15.37 7.21 3.18
C PHE A 71 -14.95 5.88 3.80
N CYS A 72 -15.80 4.88 3.67
CA CYS A 72 -15.48 3.53 4.09
C CYS A 72 -14.54 2.89 3.07
N GLN A 73 -13.43 2.32 3.50
CA GLN A 73 -12.49 1.53 2.72
C GLN A 73 -12.56 0.09 3.19
N CYS A 74 -12.64 -0.87 2.28
CA CYS A 74 -12.61 -2.30 2.61
C CYS A 74 -11.25 -2.91 2.26
N LEU A 75 -10.72 -3.75 3.15
CA LEU A 75 -9.49 -4.50 2.89
C LEU A 75 -9.79 -5.60 1.88
N ARG A 76 -9.08 -5.64 0.75
CA ARG A 76 -9.25 -6.70 -0.24
C ARG A 76 -8.79 -8.06 0.32
N PRO A 77 -9.43 -9.17 -0.06
CA PRO A 77 -8.91 -10.50 0.27
C PRO A 77 -7.52 -10.68 -0.35
N ASN A 78 -6.65 -11.41 0.35
CA ASN A 78 -5.24 -11.69 -0.01
C ASN A 78 -4.24 -10.54 0.24
N CYS A 79 -4.67 -9.50 0.94
CA CYS A 79 -3.76 -8.51 1.53
C CYS A 79 -3.38 -8.96 2.94
N HIS A 80 -2.09 -9.30 3.13
CA HIS A 80 -1.52 -9.84 4.36
C HIS A 80 -0.38 -8.96 4.87
#